data_AF-A0A0S9P842-F1
#
_entry.id   AF-A0A0S9P842-F1
#
_cell.length_a   1.000
_cell.length_b   1.000
_cell.length_c   1.000
_cell.angle_alpha   90.00
_cell.angle_beta   90.00
_cell.angle_gamma   90.00
#
_symmetry.space_group_name_H-M   'P 1'
#
loop_
_entity.id
_entity.type
_entity.pdbx_description
1 polymer ?
#
loop_
_entity_poly.entity_id
_entity_poly.type
_entity_poly.pdbx_seq_one_letter_code
_entity_poly.pdbx_strand_id
1 'polypeptide(L)'
;MSKPPFLPSPRPRPHTSPEEARLLAAATSDLGFTRASSAPQEPPAALGVPETPRPAETIETGPVRTPKIRASARRRTKATVLKVEVPDPVWTALRQEALDRRVTVKYLVLEALAAKGYAFDLSAIPKDGRRLR
;
A
#
# COMPACT_ATOMS: atom_id res chain seq x y z
N MET A 1 43.11 29.12 -7.91
CA MET A 1 42.85 27.80 -7.30
C MET A 1 41.87 27.05 -8.20
N SER A 2 42.35 26.15 -9.07
CA SER A 2 41.50 25.35 -9.95
C SER A 2 40.82 24.24 -9.17
N LYS A 3 39.49 24.15 -9.21
CA LYS A 3 38.74 23.06 -8.59
C LYS A 3 39.03 21.74 -9.35
N PRO A 4 39.27 20.62 -8.66
CA PRO A 4 39.48 19.34 -9.34
C PRO A 4 38.20 18.91 -10.08
N PRO A 5 38.33 18.26 -11.24
CA PRO A 5 37.18 17.75 -11.98
C PRO A 5 36.46 16.68 -11.16
N PHE A 6 35.13 16.76 -11.13
CA PHE A 6 34.31 15.76 -10.47
C PHE A 6 34.39 14.43 -11.26
N LEU A 7 34.84 13.37 -10.60
CA LEU A 7 34.82 12.02 -11.15
C LEU A 7 33.65 11.24 -10.53
N PRO A 8 32.76 10.64 -11.35
CA PRO A 8 31.69 9.82 -10.83
C PRO A 8 32.26 8.59 -10.10
N SER A 9 31.55 8.12 -9.07
CA SER A 9 31.91 6.91 -8.35
C SER A 9 32.00 5.70 -9.30
N PRO A 10 32.99 4.81 -9.12
CA PRO A 10 33.13 3.62 -9.94
C PRO A 10 31.89 2.72 -9.83
N ARG A 11 31.50 2.11 -10.94
CA ARG A 11 30.36 1.18 -10.94
C ARG A 11 30.69 -0.05 -10.09
N PRO A 12 29.74 -0.56 -9.30
CA PRO A 12 29.92 -1.81 -8.57
C PRO A 12 30.18 -2.95 -9.55
N ARG A 13 31.12 -3.83 -9.22
CA ARG A 13 31.41 -5.03 -10.02
C ARG A 13 30.35 -6.10 -9.70
N PRO A 14 29.80 -6.80 -10.71
CA PRO A 14 28.91 -7.92 -10.46
C PRO A 14 29.67 -9.02 -9.70
N HIS A 15 29.00 -9.63 -8.73
CA HIS A 15 29.55 -10.73 -7.94
C HIS A 15 29.56 -12.07 -8.69
N THR A 16 28.76 -12.19 -9.75
CA THR A 16 28.61 -13.42 -10.54
C THR A 16 29.30 -13.28 -11.89
N SER A 17 29.91 -14.38 -12.35
CA SER A 17 30.47 -14.44 -13.69
C SER A 17 29.35 -14.48 -14.74
N PRO A 18 29.60 -14.07 -16.00
CA PRO A 18 28.58 -14.13 -17.05
C PRO A 18 28.14 -15.57 -17.35
N GLU A 19 28.99 -16.57 -17.11
CA GLU A 19 28.68 -17.98 -17.29
C GLU A 19 27.74 -18.49 -16.19
N GLU A 20 28.03 -18.16 -14.93
CA GLU A 20 27.16 -18.47 -13.80
C GLU A 20 25.78 -17.84 -13.95
N ALA A 21 25.72 -16.60 -14.44
CA ALA A 21 24.45 -15.92 -14.70
C ALA A 21 23.59 -16.66 -15.73
N ARG A 22 24.21 -17.25 -16.77
CA ARG A 22 23.50 -18.07 -17.77
C ARG A 22 23.01 -19.39 -17.18
N LEU A 23 23.83 -20.05 -16.35
CA LEU A 23 23.43 -21.28 -15.67
C LEU A 23 22.24 -21.06 -14.74
N LEU A 24 22.24 -19.96 -13.98
CA LEU A 24 21.12 -19.58 -13.11
C LEU A 24 19.86 -19.25 -13.91
N ALA A 25 20.01 -18.52 -15.03
CA ALA A 25 18.91 -18.23 -15.94
C ALA A 25 18.29 -19.51 -16.53
N ALA A 26 19.13 -20.50 -16.89
CA ALA A 26 18.67 -21.80 -17.37
C ALA A 26 17.99 -22.61 -16.26
N ALA A 27 18.55 -22.61 -15.03
CA ALA A 27 17.97 -23.33 -13.89
C ALA A 27 16.63 -22.72 -13.41
N THR A 28 16.35 -21.46 -13.73
CA THR A 28 15.16 -20.72 -13.28
C THR A 28 14.21 -20.36 -14.41
N SER A 29 14.40 -20.92 -15.61
CA SER A 29 13.53 -20.66 -16.76
C SER A 29 12.07 -20.95 -16.48
N ASP A 30 11.81 -22.03 -15.75
CA ASP A 30 10.46 -22.54 -15.48
C ASP A 30 9.68 -21.67 -14.49
N LEU A 31 10.41 -20.88 -13.69
CA LEU A 31 9.84 -19.94 -12.73
C LEU A 31 9.41 -18.61 -13.39
N GLY A 32 9.64 -18.46 -14.69
CA GLY A 32 9.24 -17.29 -15.47
C GLY A 32 10.09 -16.04 -15.22
N PHE A 33 11.20 -16.12 -14.47
CA PHE A 33 12.11 -14.98 -14.24
C PHE A 33 12.81 -14.51 -15.52
N THR A 34 13.02 -15.41 -16.48
CA THR A 34 13.64 -15.11 -17.78
C THR A 34 12.62 -14.88 -18.89
N ARG A 35 11.32 -14.97 -18.59
CA ARG A 35 10.26 -14.72 -19.56
C ARG A 35 10.22 -13.24 -19.89
N ALA A 36 10.58 -12.90 -21.13
CA ALA A 36 10.40 -11.54 -21.64
C ALA A 36 8.92 -11.15 -21.50
N SER A 37 8.64 -10.09 -20.74
CA SER A 37 7.31 -9.48 -20.67
C SER A 37 7.06 -8.74 -21.98
N SER A 38 6.71 -9.49 -23.02
CA SER A 38 6.10 -8.91 -24.21
C SER A 38 4.61 -8.74 -23.93
N ALA A 39 4.13 -7.50 -23.89
CA ALA A 39 2.70 -7.24 -24.01
C ALA A 39 2.24 -7.76 -25.39
N PRO A 40 1.04 -8.33 -25.53
CA PRO A 40 0.51 -8.67 -26.84
C PRO A 40 0.45 -7.41 -27.69
N GLN A 41 1.33 -7.31 -28.68
CA GLN A 41 1.26 -6.28 -29.70
C GLN A 41 0.14 -6.71 -30.66
N GLU A 42 -1.04 -6.11 -30.49
CA GLU A 42 -2.12 -6.23 -31.48
C GLU A 42 -1.59 -5.80 -32.87
N PRO A 43 -1.89 -6.55 -33.94
CA PRO A 43 -1.49 -6.17 -35.29
C PRO A 43 -2.23 -4.91 -35.77
N PRO A 44 -1.60 -4.11 -36.65
CA PRO A 44 -2.08 -2.77 -37.00
C PRO A 44 -3.30 -2.79 -37.93
N ALA A 45 -4.08 -1.72 -37.79
CA ALA A 45 -5.32 -1.39 -38.50
C ALA A 45 -5.32 -1.64 -40.01
N ALA A 46 -6.42 -2.22 -40.50
CA ALA A 46 -6.86 -2.13 -41.90
C ALA A 46 -8.08 -1.18 -42.00
N LEU A 47 -8.03 -0.35 -43.04
CA LEU A 47 -8.87 0.80 -43.36
C LEU A 47 -10.31 0.47 -43.82
N GLY A 48 -11.22 1.43 -43.59
CA GLY A 48 -12.44 1.68 -44.40
C GLY A 48 -13.77 1.32 -43.70
N VAL A 49 -14.86 2.10 -43.67
CA VAL A 49 -15.32 3.31 -44.40
C VAL A 49 -16.47 3.98 -43.55
N PRO A 50 -17.21 5.06 -43.94
CA PRO A 50 -17.34 6.29 -43.14
C PRO A 50 -18.78 6.70 -42.69
N GLU A 51 -18.82 7.78 -41.90
CA GLU A 51 -19.88 8.81 -41.67
C GLU A 51 -21.39 8.48 -41.70
N THR A 52 -22.08 8.85 -40.61
CA THR A 52 -23.24 9.76 -40.68
C THR A 52 -23.49 10.48 -39.32
N PRO A 53 -23.93 11.75 -39.28
CA PRO A 53 -23.84 12.61 -38.10
C PRO A 53 -25.19 12.98 -37.42
N ARG A 54 -25.14 13.15 -36.07
CA ARG A 54 -25.97 13.96 -35.14
C ARG A 54 -27.52 13.72 -35.11
N PRO A 55 -28.27 14.09 -34.03
CA PRO A 55 -28.18 15.36 -33.28
C PRO A 55 -28.17 15.25 -31.74
N ALA A 56 -27.97 16.42 -31.14
CA ALA A 56 -27.88 16.71 -29.71
C ALA A 56 -29.25 16.65 -29.02
N GLU A 57 -29.27 16.21 -27.75
CA GLU A 57 -30.29 16.64 -26.80
C GLU A 57 -29.67 17.04 -25.46
N THR A 58 -29.95 18.29 -25.14
CA THR A 58 -29.74 19.03 -23.91
C THR A 58 -30.58 18.45 -22.78
N ILE A 59 -29.98 18.13 -21.63
CA ILE A 59 -30.68 18.24 -20.33
C ILE A 59 -29.69 18.80 -19.30
N GLU A 60 -29.94 20.05 -18.92
CA GLU A 60 -29.41 20.66 -17.72
C GLU A 60 -29.99 19.96 -16.48
N THR A 61 -29.13 19.47 -15.59
CA THR A 61 -29.52 19.26 -14.19
C THR A 61 -28.38 19.72 -13.29
N GLY A 62 -28.63 20.81 -12.56
CA GLY A 62 -27.66 21.53 -11.77
C GLY A 62 -27.02 20.72 -10.62
N PRO A 63 -25.94 21.26 -10.01
CA PRO A 63 -25.23 20.55 -8.96
C PRO A 63 -26.02 20.62 -7.65
N VAL A 64 -26.63 19.51 -7.24
CA VAL A 64 -27.08 19.34 -5.87
C VAL A 64 -25.83 19.27 -4.99
N ARG A 65 -25.47 20.42 -4.42
CA ARG A 65 -24.44 20.52 -3.38
C ARG A 65 -24.97 19.79 -2.15
N THR A 66 -24.61 18.53 -2.01
CA THR A 66 -24.71 17.85 -0.72
C THR A 66 -23.87 18.63 0.29
N PRO A 67 -24.39 18.95 1.49
CA PRO A 67 -23.58 19.60 2.50
C PRO A 67 -22.48 18.61 2.87
N LYS A 68 -21.26 18.94 2.44
CA LYS A 68 -20.03 18.30 2.90
C LYS A 68 -20.00 18.52 4.40
N ILE A 69 -20.51 17.56 5.17
CA ILE A 69 -20.36 17.51 6.62
C ILE A 69 -18.87 17.56 6.83
N ARG A 70 -18.37 18.75 7.18
CA ARG A 70 -16.99 18.93 7.58
C ARG A 70 -16.84 18.02 8.77
N ALA A 71 -16.21 16.86 8.56
CA ALA A 71 -15.76 16.00 9.64
C ALA A 71 -15.03 16.94 10.60
N SER A 72 -15.68 17.25 11.71
CA SER A 72 -15.13 18.07 12.76
C SER A 72 -13.78 17.43 13.07
N ALA A 73 -12.70 18.15 12.77
CA ALA A 73 -11.37 17.70 13.08
C ALA A 73 -11.34 17.50 14.60
N ARG A 74 -11.60 16.27 15.05
CA ARG A 74 -11.58 15.88 16.45
C ARG A 74 -10.19 16.28 16.92
N ARG A 75 -10.16 17.35 17.72
CA ARG A 75 -8.94 17.90 18.30
C ARG A 75 -8.25 16.74 18.98
N ARG A 76 -7.18 16.22 18.36
CA ARG A 76 -6.45 15.06 18.88
C ARG A 76 -5.96 15.48 20.26
N THR A 77 -6.58 14.93 21.30
CA THR A 77 -6.15 15.14 22.67
C THR A 77 -4.71 14.66 22.76
N LYS A 78 -3.86 15.40 23.49
CA LYS A 78 -2.46 15.03 23.69
C LYS A 78 -2.45 13.67 24.38
N ALA A 79 -2.11 12.62 23.62
CA ALA A 79 -2.03 11.27 24.13
C ALA A 79 -0.64 11.03 24.73
N THR A 80 -0.59 10.55 25.97
CA THR A 80 0.64 10.08 26.61
C THR A 80 0.98 8.67 26.14
N VAL A 81 2.27 8.39 25.94
CA VAL A 81 2.74 7.07 25.47
C VAL A 81 3.03 6.19 26.68
N LEU A 82 2.36 5.04 26.77
CA LEU A 82 2.66 3.98 27.73
C LEU A 82 3.59 2.95 27.09
N LYS A 83 4.73 2.66 27.74
CA LYS A 83 5.60 1.54 27.39
C LYS A 83 5.39 0.44 28.42
N VAL A 84 5.18 -0.79 27.97
CA VAL A 84 4.92 -1.96 28.83
C VAL A 84 5.88 -3.06 28.42
N GLU A 85 6.54 -3.67 29.40
CA GLU A 85 7.30 -4.90 29.20
C GLU A 85 6.34 -6.09 29.30
N VAL A 86 6.34 -6.92 28.26
CA VAL A 86 5.46 -8.08 28.15
C VAL A 86 6.34 -9.27 27.79
N PRO A 87 6.26 -10.40 28.51
CA PRO A 87 7.00 -11.60 28.14
C PRO A 87 6.70 -12.03 26.71
N ASP A 88 7.73 -12.48 25.99
CA ASP A 88 7.64 -12.95 24.60
C ASP A 88 6.48 -13.94 24.30
N PRO A 89 6.18 -14.94 25.14
CA PRO A 89 5.05 -15.84 24.87
C PRO A 89 3.72 -15.09 24.88
N VAL A 90 3.54 -14.15 25.82
CA VAL A 90 2.33 -13.34 25.93
C VAL A 90 2.22 -12.38 24.74
N TRP A 91 3.32 -11.76 24.35
CA TRP A 91 3.35 -10.88 23.17
C TRP A 91 2.96 -11.62 21.87
N THR A 92 3.39 -12.88 21.74
CA THR A 92 3.06 -13.70 20.59
C THR A 92 1.59 -14.10 20.59
N ALA A 93 1.04 -14.49 21.75
CA ALA A 93 -0.39 -14.77 21.89
C ALA A 93 -1.26 -13.55 21.54
N LEU A 94 -0.89 -12.36 22.02
CA LEU A 94 -1.60 -11.11 21.70
C LEU A 94 -1.59 -10.79 20.20
N ARG A 95 -0.49 -11.04 19.51
CA ARG A 95 -0.41 -10.85 18.05
C ARG A 95 -1.26 -11.85 17.30
N GLN A 96 -1.30 -13.10 17.74
CA GLN A 96 -2.15 -14.13 17.15
C GLN A 96 -3.63 -13.76 17.32
N GLU A 97 -4.04 -13.41 18.53
CA GLU A 97 -5.42 -12.98 18.81
C GLU A 97 -5.83 -11.75 17.98
N ALA A 98 -4.92 -10.79 17.85
CA ALA A 98 -5.15 -9.61 17.02
C ALA A 98 -5.33 -9.98 15.54
N LEU A 99 -4.55 -10.95 15.04
CA LEU A 99 -4.65 -11.45 13.66
C LEU A 99 -5.99 -12.15 13.43
N ASP A 100 -6.40 -13.02 14.35
CA ASP A 100 -7.65 -13.78 14.26
C ASP A 100 -8.87 -12.86 14.24
N ARG A 101 -8.86 -11.82 15.09
CA ARG A 101 -9.92 -10.80 15.14
C ARG A 101 -9.78 -9.71 14.08
N ARG A 102 -8.72 -9.74 13.25
CA ARG A 102 -8.36 -8.70 12.27
C ARG A 102 -8.19 -7.31 12.88
N VAL A 103 -7.77 -7.22 14.14
CA VAL A 103 -7.54 -5.96 14.88
C VAL A 103 -6.07 -5.70 15.18
N THR A 104 -5.79 -4.55 15.80
CA THR A 104 -4.44 -4.23 16.30
C THR A 104 -4.30 -4.65 17.77
N VAL A 105 -3.08 -4.98 18.21
CA VAL A 105 -2.83 -5.27 19.64
C VAL A 105 -3.22 -4.08 20.52
N LYS A 106 -3.02 -2.85 20.03
CA LYS A 106 -3.49 -1.63 20.70
C LYS A 106 -4.99 -1.65 20.96
N TYR A 107 -5.79 -2.14 20.01
CA TYR A 107 -7.24 -2.26 20.18
C TYR A 107 -7.57 -3.23 21.32
N LEU A 108 -6.93 -4.40 21.37
CA LEU A 108 -7.15 -5.39 22.44
C LEU A 108 -6.84 -4.82 23.83
N VAL A 109 -5.74 -4.08 23.95
CA VAL A 109 -5.37 -3.43 25.22
C VAL A 109 -6.43 -2.40 25.65
N LEU A 110 -6.91 -1.57 24.72
CA LEU A 110 -7.92 -0.56 25.02
C LEU A 110 -9.30 -1.16 25.27
N GLU A 111 -9.64 -2.26 24.59
CA GLU A 111 -10.84 -3.07 24.85
C GLU A 111 -10.81 -3.67 26.26
N ALA A 112 -9.67 -4.24 26.67
CA ALA A 112 -9.51 -4.76 28.04
C ALA A 112 -9.62 -3.65 29.09
N LEU A 113 -9.09 -2.47 28.83
CA LEU A 113 -9.26 -1.31 29.71
C LEU A 113 -10.72 -0.82 29.74
N ALA A 114 -11.41 -0.80 28.60
CA ALA A 114 -12.82 -0.48 28.56
C ALA A 114 -13.67 -1.48 29.38
N ALA A 115 -13.34 -2.77 29.30
CA ALA A 115 -13.96 -3.81 30.12
C ALA A 115 -13.71 -3.64 31.64
N LYS A 116 -12.63 -2.95 32.02
CA LYS A 116 -12.34 -2.55 33.41
C LYS A 116 -13.05 -1.26 33.84
N GLY A 117 -13.85 -0.65 32.97
CA GLY A 117 -14.62 0.57 33.27
C GLY A 117 -13.95 1.87 32.86
N TYR A 118 -12.81 1.84 32.17
CA TYR A 118 -12.19 3.05 31.66
C TYR A 118 -12.93 3.56 30.42
N ALA A 119 -13.22 4.85 30.37
CA ALA A 119 -13.93 5.47 29.24
C ALA A 119 -13.01 5.62 28.03
N PHE A 120 -12.95 4.58 27.18
CA PHE A 120 -12.28 4.61 25.89
C PHE A 120 -13.29 4.51 24.74
N ASP A 121 -13.17 5.44 23.78
CA ASP A 121 -13.93 5.38 22.55
C ASP A 121 -13.26 4.41 21.56
N LEU A 122 -13.73 3.15 21.55
CA LEU A 122 -13.21 2.10 20.67
C LEU A 122 -13.53 2.34 19.18
N SER A 123 -14.53 3.19 18.87
CA SER A 123 -14.92 3.50 17.50
C SER A 123 -13.93 4.43 16.79
N ALA A 124 -13.19 5.23 17.58
CA ALA A 124 -12.17 6.13 17.08
C ALA A 124 -10.86 5.41 16.71
N ILE A 125 -10.72 4.14 17.10
CA ILE A 125 -9.53 3.33 16.85
C ILE A 125 -9.75 2.55 15.55
N PRO A 126 -8.80 2.61 14.60
CA PRO A 126 -8.86 1.75 13.42
C PRO A 126 -8.95 0.29 13.84
N LYS A 127 -10.09 -0.33 13.51
CA LYS A 127 -10.32 -1.76 13.74
C LYS A 127 -9.47 -2.60 12.80
N ASP A 128 -9.17 -2.11 11.60
CA ASP A 128 -8.39 -2.86 10.62
C ASP A 128 -6.88 -2.66 10.84
N GLY A 129 -6.16 -3.76 10.99
CA GLY A 129 -4.69 -3.77 10.98
C GLY A 129 -4.09 -3.42 9.61
N ARG A 130 -4.91 -3.33 8.55
CA ARG A 130 -4.51 -2.92 7.21
C ARG A 130 -4.56 -1.40 7.06
N ARG A 131 -3.46 -0.83 6.57
CA ARG A 131 -3.44 0.58 6.17
C ARG A 131 -4.31 0.73 4.92
N LEU A 132 -5.42 1.48 5.02
CA LEU A 132 -6.07 2.06 3.84
C LEU A 132 -5.03 2.96 3.16
N ARG A 133 -4.54 2.52 2.00
CA ARG A 133 -3.66 3.30 1.12
C ARG A 133 -4.51 3.98 0.06
#